data_AF-A0A1Z4IIK4-F1
#
_entry.id   AF-A0A1Z4IIK4-F1
#
_cell.length_a   1.000
_cell.length_b   1.000
_cell.length_c   1.000
_cell.angle_alpha   90.00
_cell.angle_beta   90.00
_cell.angle_gamma   90.00
#
_symmetry.space_group_name_H-M   'P 1'
#
loop_
_entity.id
_entity.type
_entity.pdbx_description
1 polymer ?
#
loop_
_entity_poly.entity_id
_entity_poly.type
_entity_poly.pdbx_seq_one_letter_code
_entity_poly.pdbx_strand_id
1 'polypeptide(L)'
;MNINIDIPDEVRVYVEAQVMTGAYSSIGEYFLALVKQDQKLKAQAKLEALITEGMEGQGQEVTPEYWHCLRSTILGENSLSDLDK
;
A
#
# COMPACT_ATOMS: atom_id res chain seq x y z
N MET A 1 14.59 -19.06 7.63
CA MET A 1 13.35 -19.12 8.45
C MET A 1 12.48 -20.20 7.84
N ASN A 2 11.96 -21.16 8.62
CA ASN A 2 11.12 -22.24 8.13
C ASN A 2 9.70 -22.04 8.67
N ILE A 3 8.68 -22.09 7.82
CA ILE A 3 7.27 -21.97 8.20
C ILE A 3 6.64 -23.33 7.95
N ASN A 4 6.04 -23.94 8.98
CA ASN A 4 5.27 -25.17 8.83
C ASN A 4 3.79 -24.81 8.83
N ILE A 5 3.06 -25.26 7.81
CA ILE A 5 1.64 -24.96 7.63
C ILE A 5 0.94 -26.27 7.31
N ASP A 6 -0.08 -26.61 8.09
CA ASP A 6 -0.95 -27.74 7.79
C ASP A 6 -1.97 -27.30 6.74
N ILE A 7 -1.95 -27.95 5.58
CA ILE A 7 -2.87 -27.68 4.48
C ILE A 7 -3.72 -28.92 4.19
N PRO A 8 -5.03 -28.76 3.88
CA PRO A 8 -5.87 -29.86 3.42
C PRO A 8 -5.33 -30.48 2.12
N ASP A 9 -5.63 -31.76 1.90
CA ASP A 9 -5.15 -32.49 0.71
C ASP A 9 -5.63 -31.85 -0.60
N GLU A 10 -6.84 -31.28 -0.62
CA GLU A 10 -7.37 -30.58 -1.79
C GLU A 10 -6.49 -29.38 -2.18
N VAL A 11 -6.04 -28.61 -1.19
CA VAL A 11 -5.13 -27.48 -1.40
C VAL A 11 -3.76 -27.97 -1.85
N ARG A 12 -3.27 -29.08 -1.29
CA ARG A 12 -1.99 -29.67 -1.72
C ARG A 12 -2.03 -30.03 -3.21
N VAL A 13 -3.05 -30.77 -3.65
CA VAL A 13 -3.21 -31.20 -5.05
C VAL A 13 -3.25 -29.99 -6.00
N TYR A 14 -3.98 -28.94 -5.61
CA TYR A 14 -4.03 -27.71 -6.39
C TYR A 14 -2.65 -27.05 -6.52
N VAL A 15 -1.93 -26.91 -5.42
CA VAL A 15 -0.60 -26.26 -5.43
C VAL A 15 0.43 -27.10 -6.19
N GLU A 16 0.39 -28.43 -6.06
CA GLU A 16 1.24 -29.34 -6.84
C GLU A 16 0.97 -29.20 -8.34
N ALA A 17 -0.29 -29.11 -8.76
CA ALA A 17 -0.65 -28.86 -10.16
C ALA A 17 -0.09 -27.52 -10.67
N GLN A 18 -0.12 -26.46 -9.85
CA GLN A 18 0.47 -25.15 -10.20
C GLN A 18 2.00 -25.23 -10.37
N VAL A 19 2.70 -25.99 -9.52
CA VAL A 19 4.14 -26.24 -9.67
C VAL A 19 4.42 -27.04 -10.95
N MET A 20 3.58 -28.03 -11.28
CA MET A 20 3.72 -28.82 -12.53
C MET A 20 3.54 -28.00 -13.81
N THR A 21 2.91 -26.83 -13.76
CA THR A 21 2.86 -25.91 -14.92
C THR A 21 4.24 -25.36 -15.31
N GLY A 22 5.26 -25.53 -14.47
CA GLY A 22 6.62 -25.07 -14.72
C GLY A 22 6.86 -23.60 -14.36
N ALA A 23 5.85 -22.87 -13.90
CA ALA A 23 5.99 -21.48 -13.47
C ALA A 23 6.68 -21.32 -12.10
N TYR A 24 6.73 -22.39 -11.30
CA TYR A 24 7.30 -22.39 -9.95
C TYR A 24 8.10 -23.67 -9.73
N SER A 25 9.22 -23.56 -9.02
CA SER A 25 10.16 -24.67 -8.75
C SER A 25 9.81 -25.44 -7.47
N SER A 26 8.94 -24.88 -6.62
CA SER A 26 8.49 -25.52 -5.38
C SER A 26 7.15 -24.95 -4.88
N ILE A 27 6.49 -25.72 -4.01
CA ILE A 27 5.30 -25.29 -3.27
C ILE A 27 5.58 -23.99 -2.49
N GLY A 28 6.73 -23.90 -1.81
CA GLY A 28 7.11 -22.71 -1.06
C GLY A 28 7.28 -21.46 -1.93
N GLU A 29 7.81 -21.63 -3.15
CA GLU A 29 7.92 -20.53 -4.12
C GLU A 29 6.54 -20.04 -4.59
N TYR A 30 5.61 -20.96 -4.84
CA TYR A 30 4.22 -20.62 -5.17
C TYR A 30 3.56 -19.84 -4.02
N PHE A 31 3.70 -20.28 -2.78
CA PHE A 31 3.19 -19.55 -1.61
C PHE A 31 3.79 -18.16 -1.49
N LEU A 32 5.09 -17.99 -1.70
CA LEU A 32 5.73 -16.66 -1.69
C LEU A 32 5.17 -15.76 -2.80
N ALA A 33 4.90 -16.31 -3.97
CA ALA A 33 4.28 -15.58 -5.07
C ALA A 33 2.85 -15.12 -4.71
N LEU A 34 2.05 -15.99 -4.09
CA LEU A 34 0.72 -15.64 -3.60
C LEU A 34 0.75 -14.52 -2.56
N VAL A 35 1.70 -14.56 -1.61
CA VAL A 35 1.84 -13.49 -0.60
C VAL A 35 2.19 -12.16 -1.26
N LYS A 36 3.10 -12.15 -2.25
CA LYS A 36 3.42 -10.93 -3.00
C LYS A 36 2.21 -10.40 -3.77
N GLN A 37 1.40 -11.29 -4.35
CA GLN A 37 0.18 -10.92 -5.04
C GLN A 37 -0.85 -10.31 -4.08
N ASP A 38 -1.07 -10.91 -2.91
CA ASP A 38 -1.94 -10.36 -1.86
C ASP A 38 -1.49 -8.98 -1.41
N GLN A 39 -0.19 -8.78 -1.19
CA GLN A 39 0.38 -7.46 -0.88
C GLN A 39 0.08 -6.43 -1.97
N LYS A 40 0.24 -6.81 -3.24
CA LYS A 40 -0.06 -5.92 -4.37
C LYS A 40 -1.54 -5.55 -4.42
N LEU A 41 -2.43 -6.52 -4.24
CA LEU A 41 -3.88 -6.29 -4.24
C LEU A 41 -4.29 -5.35 -3.10
N LYS A 42 -3.76 -5.55 -1.89
CA LYS A 42 -4.01 -4.66 -0.74
C LYS A 42 -3.46 -3.26 -0.97
N ALA A 43 -2.27 -3.13 -1.57
CA ALA A 43 -1.71 -1.83 -1.90
C ALA A 43 -2.56 -1.09 -2.95
N GLN A 44 -3.07 -1.81 -3.96
CA GLN A 44 -3.98 -1.26 -4.94
C GLN A 44 -5.31 -0.80 -4.32
N ALA A 45 -5.94 -1.64 -3.50
CA ALA A 45 -7.18 -1.28 -2.82
C ALA A 45 -7.02 -0.04 -1.92
N LYS A 46 -5.87 0.08 -1.23
CA LYS A 46 -5.53 1.27 -0.45
C LYS A 46 -5.38 2.51 -1.34
N LEU A 47 -4.72 2.38 -2.49
CA LEU A 47 -4.57 3.49 -3.42
C LEU A 47 -5.92 3.95 -3.97
N GLU A 48 -6.79 3.02 -4.37
CA GLU A 48 -8.14 3.31 -4.85
C GLU A 48 -8.97 4.03 -3.79
N ALA A 49 -8.87 3.62 -2.52
CA ALA A 49 -9.50 4.30 -1.41
C ALA A 49 -9.01 5.75 -1.23
N LEU A 50 -7.69 5.98 -1.29
CA LEU A 50 -7.10 7.32 -1.18
C LEU A 50 -7.48 8.23 -2.35
N ILE A 51 -7.56 7.68 -3.57
CA ILE A 51 -8.02 8.44 -4.74
C ILE A 51 -9.49 8.82 -4.57
N THR A 52 -10.31 7.88 -4.11
CA THR A 52 -11.74 8.14 -3.84
C THR A 52 -11.90 9.23 -2.78
N GLU A 53 -11.16 9.15 -1.68
CA GLU A 53 -11.12 10.18 -0.64
C GLU A 53 -10.71 11.56 -1.21
N GLY A 54 -9.67 11.60 -2.04
CA GLY A 54 -9.22 12.82 -2.71
C GLY A 54 -10.22 13.40 -3.70
N MET A 55 -11.03 12.56 -4.35
CA MET A 55 -12.09 12.98 -5.29
C MET A 55 -13.33 13.50 -4.56
N GLU A 56 -13.67 12.93 -3.41
CA GLU A 56 -14.77 13.43 -2.56
C GLU A 56 -14.38 14.70 -1.81
N GLY A 57 -13.07 14.92 -1.61
CA GLY A 57 -12.52 16.13 -1.03
C GLY A 57 -12.76 17.37 -1.90
N GLN A 58 -12.82 18.53 -1.25
CA GLN A 58 -12.85 19.81 -1.96
C GLN A 58 -11.46 20.11 -2.53
N GLY A 59 -11.39 20.24 -3.85
CA GLY A 59 -10.18 20.71 -4.52
C GLY A 59 -9.88 22.17 -4.15
N GLN A 60 -8.64 22.44 -3.76
CA GLN A 60 -8.14 23.80 -3.54
C GLN A 60 -7.15 24.17 -4.64
N GLU A 61 -7.23 25.40 -5.14
CA GLU A 61 -6.24 25.91 -6.09
C GLU A 61 -4.87 26.02 -5.42
N VAL A 62 -3.88 25.38 -6.03
CA VAL A 62 -2.51 25.35 -5.52
C VAL A 62 -1.73 26.52 -6.14
N THR A 63 -1.70 27.66 -5.45
CA THR A 63 -0.94 28.85 -5.87
C THR A 63 0.49 28.86 -5.28
N PRO A 64 1.42 29.68 -5.80
CA PRO A 64 2.74 29.85 -5.19
C PRO A 64 2.69 30.31 -3.72
N GLU A 65 1.73 31.15 -3.36
CA GLU A 65 1.50 31.67 -2.00
C GLU A 65 1.01 30.56 -1.07
N TYR A 66 0.13 29.68 -1.56
CA TYR A 66 -0.30 28.48 -0.84
C TYR A 66 0.90 27.59 -0.47
N TRP A 67 1.82 27.34 -1.40
CA TRP A 67 3.04 26.57 -1.11
C TRP A 67 3.97 27.26 -0.11
N HIS A 68 4.07 28.59 -0.16
CA HIS A 68 4.85 29.35 0.80
C HIS A 68 4.29 29.20 2.22
N CYS A 69 2.97 29.39 2.39
CA CYS A 69 2.30 29.24 3.68
C CYS A 69 2.33 27.80 4.22
N LEU A 70 2.18 26.80 3.33
CA LEU A 70 2.26 25.40 3.73
C LEU A 70 3.65 25.05 4.27
N ARG A 71 4.72 25.50 3.59
CA ARG A 71 6.09 25.26 4.04
C ARG A 71 6.41 25.97 5.36
N SER A 72 6.01 27.23 5.51
CA SER A 72 6.22 27.96 6.78
C SER A 72 5.46 27.32 7.95
N THR A 73 4.28 26.74 7.69
CA THR A 73 3.50 25.98 8.68
C THR A 73 4.22 24.70 9.12
N ILE A 74 4.76 23.92 8.18
CA ILE A 74 5.47 22.67 8.46
C ILE A 74 6.81 22.93 9.16
N LEU A 75 7.51 24.01 8.79
CA LEU A 75 8.79 24.42 9.37
C LEU A 75 8.64 25.14 10.73
N GLY A 76 7.40 25.37 11.20
CA GLY A 76 7.14 25.96 12.51
C GLY A 76 7.40 27.46 12.60
N GLU A 77 7.53 28.17 11.47
CA GLU A 77 7.76 29.62 11.45
C GLU A 77 6.51 30.44 11.84
N ASN A 78 5.38 29.79 12.11
CA ASN A 78 4.18 30.44 12.63
C ASN A 78 4.13 30.55 14.16
N SER A 79 5.24 30.31 14.88
CA SER A 79 5.32 30.58 16.33
C SER A 79 5.64 32.04 16.68
N LEU A 80 5.77 32.96 15.69
CA LEU A 80 6.20 34.35 15.93
C LEU A 80 5.26 35.41 15.35
N SER A 81 3.99 35.10 15.10
CA SER A 81 2.97 36.08 14.67
C SER A 81 1.83 36.31 15.66
N ASP A 82 1.78 35.58 16.78
CA ASP A 82 0.78 35.74 17.86
C ASP A 82 1.24 36.66 19.01
N LEU A 83 2.16 37.59 18.76
CA LEU A 83 2.65 38.57 19.76
C LEU A 83 2.40 40.03 19.40
N ASP A 84 1.33 40.34 18.67
CA ASP A 84 0.83 41.71 18.56
C ASP A 84 -0.71 41.76 18.63
N LYS A 85 -1.25 41.70 19.84
CA LYS A 85 -2.46 42.42 20.26
C LYS A 85 -2.42 42.74 21.75
#